data_AF-A0A1C2GS02-F1
#
_entry.id   AF-A0A1C2GS02-F1
#
_cell.length_a   1.000
_cell.length_b   1.000
_cell.length_c   1.000
_cell.angle_alpha   90.00
_cell.angle_beta   90.00
_cell.angle_gamma   90.00
#
_symmetry.space_group_name_H-M   'P 1'
#
loop_
_entity.id
_entity.type
_entity.pdbx_description
1 polymer ?
#
loop_
_entity_poly.entity_id
_entity_poly.type
_entity_poly.pdbx_seq_one_letter_code
_entity_poly.pdbx_strand_id
1 'polypeptide(L)' 'MEKTLFIKLTLLVSGLSLRYWIGRRRFNRRNFAGLQVYRSYLVAVLVQLLESLLNIAGMLLILTAIYLLIF' A
#
# COMPACT_ATOMS: atom_id res chain seq x y z
N MET A 1 -22.69 -9.37 15.83
CA MET A 1 -21.63 -10.22 15.26
C MET A 1 -21.28 -9.83 13.83
N GLU A 2 -22.26 -9.69 12.93
CA GLU A 2 -21.99 -9.37 11.51
C GLU A 2 -21.27 -8.03 11.29
N LYS A 3 -21.67 -6.97 11.99
CA LYS A 3 -21.04 -5.64 11.86
C LYS A 3 -19.54 -5.65 12.21
N THR A 4 -19.16 -6.41 13.23
CA THR A 4 -17.76 -6.52 13.67
C THR A 4 -16.92 -7.28 12.63
N LEU A 5 -17.45 -8.37 12.08
CA LEU A 5 -16.79 -9.12 11.01
C LEU A 5 -16.61 -8.26 9.75
N PHE A 6 -17.65 -7.50 9.39
CA PHE A 6 -17.61 -6.57 8.27
C PHE A 6 -16.49 -5.54 8.42
N ILE A 7 -16.36 -4.91 9.59
CA ILE A 7 -15.29 -3.92 9.87
C ILE A 7 -13.90 -4.57 9.77
N LYS A 8 -13.72 -5.78 10.31
CA LYS A 8 -12.44 -6.50 10.24
C LYS A 8 -12.03 -6.80 8.79
N LEU A 9 -12.98 -7.24 7.96
CA LEU A 9 -12.75 -7.53 6.55
C LEU A 9 -12.47 -6.27 5.72
N THR A 10 -13.23 -5.18 5.91
CA THR A 10 -12.98 -3.92 5.18
C THR A 10 -11.61 -3.34 5.52
N LEU A 11 -11.15 -3.49 6.76
CA LEU A 11 -9.81 -3.08 7.17
C LEU A 11 -8.72 -3.88 6.43
N LEU A 12 -8.87 -5.20 6.37
CA LEU A 12 -7.94 -6.08 5.66
C LEU A 12 -7.90 -5.78 4.16
N VAL A 13 -9.07 -5.64 3.52
CA VAL A 13 -9.20 -5.33 2.09
C VAL A 13 -8.62 -3.96 1.77
N SER A 14 -8.82 -2.96 2.61
CA SER A 14 -8.27 -1.62 2.39
C SER A 14 -6.74 -1.61 2.48
N GLY A 15 -6.14 -2.31 3.45
CA GLY A 15 -4.69 -2.47 3.56
C GLY A 15 -4.07 -3.17 2.35
N LEU A 16 -4.68 -4.26 1.87
CA LEU A 16 -4.24 -4.97 0.67
C LEU A 16 -4.39 -4.10 -0.59
N SER A 17 -5.53 -3.42 -0.74
CA SER A 17 -5.80 -2.55 -1.89
C SER A 17 -4.81 -1.39 -1.97
N LEU A 18 -4.46 -0.78 -0.83
CA LEU A 18 -3.46 0.28 -0.77
C LEU A 18 -2.09 -0.20 -1.25
N ARG A 19 -1.63 -1.36 -0.77
CA ARG A 19 -0.34 -1.94 -1.19
C ARG A 19 -0.35 -2.35 -2.66
N TYR A 20 -1.44 -2.93 -3.14
CA TYR A 20 -1.62 -3.26 -4.55
C TYR A 20 -1.55 -2.00 -5.42
N TRP A 21 -2.24 -0.93 -5.03
CA TRP A 21 -2.25 0.32 -5.77
C TRP A 21 -0.86 0.97 -5.84
N ILE A 22 -0.10 0.97 -4.74
CA ILE A 22 1.30 1.44 -4.72
C ILE A 22 2.17 0.57 -5.64
N GLY A 23 2.05 -0.75 -5.55
CA GLY A 23 2.76 -1.70 -6.42
C GLY A 23 2.46 -1.48 -7.90
N ARG A 24 1.18 -1.26 -8.23
CA ARG A 24 0.72 -0.94 -9.59
C ARG A 24 1.31 0.37 -10.10
N ARG A 25 1.31 1.43 -9.27
CA ARG A 25 1.94 2.71 -9.65
C ARG A 25 3.45 2.56 -9.85
N ARG A 26 4.13 1.81 -8.99
CA ARG A 26 5.57 1.50 -9.14
C ARG A 26 5.87 0.73 -10.42
N PHE A 27 5.01 -0.22 -10.79
CA PHE A 27 5.14 -0.99 -12.02
C PHE A 27 4.93 -0.11 -13.26
N ASN A 28 3.86 0.70 -13.27
CA ASN A 28 3.53 1.58 -14.39
C ASN A 28 4.59 2.67 -14.66
N ARG A 29 5.43 3.01 -13.68
CA ARG A 29 6.56 3.95 -13.87
C ARG A 29 7.83 3.30 -14.39
N ARG A 30 7.85 1.99 -14.64
CA ARG A 30 9.03 1.30 -15.16
C ARG A 30 9.12 1.46 -16.69
N ASN A 31 10.33 1.70 -17.17
CA ASN A 31 10.68 1.60 -18.60
C ASN A 31 10.77 0.12 -19.03
N PHE A 32 10.93 -0.12 -20.34
CA PHE A 32 11.33 -1.38 -20.96
C PHE A 32 12.50 -2.08 -20.25
N ALA A 33 13.49 -1.31 -19.77
CA ALA A 33 14.62 -1.83 -18.98
C ALA A 33 14.29 -2.14 -17.50
N GLY A 34 13.03 -1.99 -17.07
CA GLY A 34 12.61 -2.22 -15.68
C GLY A 34 12.96 -1.11 -14.68
N LEU A 35 13.64 -0.05 -15.12
CA LEU A 35 14.04 1.09 -14.29
C LEU A 35 12.86 2.05 -14.05
N GLN A 36 12.70 2.52 -12.81
CA GLN A 36 11.70 3.54 -12.49
C GLN A 36 12.12 4.90 -13.08
N VAL A 37 11.25 5.47 -13.91
CA VAL A 37 11.48 6.78 -14.54
C VAL A 37 10.76 7.86 -13.75
N TYR A 38 11.49 8.94 -13.45
CA TYR A 38 10.98 10.13 -12.78
C TYR A 38 11.37 11.38 -13.57
N ARG A 39 10.53 12.42 -13.52
CA ARG A 39 10.75 13.68 -14.26
C ARG A 39 11.91 14.50 -13.71
N SER A 40 12.15 14.42 -12.41
CA SER A 40 13.24 15.12 -11.73
C SER A 40 13.66 14.37 -10.47
N TYR A 41 14.86 14.65 -9.98
CA TYR A 41 15.40 14.04 -8.76
C TYR A 41 14.50 14.29 -7.54
N LEU A 42 14.06 15.54 -7.34
CA LEU A 42 13.19 15.89 -6.22
C LEU A 42 11.85 15.15 -6.27
N VAL A 43 11.27 14.99 -7.47
CA VAL A 43 10.04 14.21 -7.65
C VAL A 43 10.28 12.75 -7.32
N ALA A 44 11.43 12.18 -7.71
CA ALA A 44 11.78 10.80 -7.37
C ALA A 44 11.83 10.60 -5.85
N VAL A 45 12.50 11.50 -5.13
CA VAL A 45 12.63 11.43 -3.67
C VAL A 45 11.26 11.56 -3.01
N LEU A 46 10.48 12.60 -3.34
CA LEU A 46 9.16 12.82 -2.73
C LEU A 46 8.19 11.67 -3.00
N VAL A 47 8.13 11.17 -4.24
CA VAL A 47 7.24 10.05 -4.59
C VAL A 47 7.66 8.78 -3.85
N GLN A 48 8.95 8.46 -3.82
CA GLN A 48 9.43 7.26 -3.11
C GLN A 48 9.20 7.34 -1.61
N LEU A 49 9.40 8.52 -0.99
CA LEU A 49 9.11 8.74 0.42
C LEU A 49 7.62 8.53 0.73
N LEU A 50 6.73 9.17 -0.03
CA LEU A 50 5.28 9.01 0.15
C LEU A 50 4.84 7.56 -0.06
N GLU A 51 5.36 6.88 -1.08
CA GLU A 51 5.05 5.47 -1.30
C GLU A 51 5.59 4.56 -0.19
N SER A 52 6.74 4.88 0.39
CA SER A 52 7.27 4.14 1.54
C SER A 52 6.36 4.31 2.75
N LEU A 53 5.98 5.55 3.08
CA LEU A 53 5.06 5.85 4.18
C LEU A 53 3.70 5.17 3.99
N LEU A 54 3.11 5.25 2.79
CA LEU A 54 1.85 4.58 2.49
C LEU A 54 1.96 3.05 2.51
N ASN A 55 3.10 2.49 2.13
CA ASN A 55 3.31 1.03 2.18
C ASN A 55 3.48 0.56 3.63
N ILE A 56 4.15 1.35 4.49
CA ILE A 56 4.20 1.11 5.95
C ILE A 56 2.80 1.20 6.54
N ALA A 57 2.03 2.24 6.22
CA ALA A 57 0.65 2.38 6.67
C ALA A 57 -0.22 1.20 6.22
N GLY A 58 -0.09 0.76 4.96
CA GLY A 58 -0.77 -0.42 4.44
C GLY A 58 -0.37 -1.71 5.15
N MET A 59 0.91 -1.87 5.51
CA MET A 59 1.39 -3.00 6.31
C MET A 59 0.81 -2.99 7.72
N LEU A 60 0.80 -1.84 8.38
CA LEU A 60 0.19 -1.69 9.71
C LEU A 60 -1.31 -2.00 9.68
N LEU A 61 -2.04 -1.54 8.66
CA LEU A 61 -3.47 -1.88 8.48
C LEU A 61 -3.71 -3.38 8.35
N ILE A 62 -2.86 -4.09 7.60
CA ILE A 62 -2.97 -5.54 7.46
C ILE A 62 -2.67 -6.23 8.79
N LEU A 63 -1.62 -5.81 9.50
CA LEU A 63 -1.26 -6.38 10.79
C LEU A 63 -2.34 -6.18 11.85
N THR A 64 -2.91 -4.97 11.94
CA THR A 64 -4.00 -4.68 12.87
C THR A 64 -5.27 -5.45 12.49
N ALA A 65 -5.59 -5.58 11.20
CA ALA A 65 -6.72 -6.38 10.75
C ALA A 65 -6.56 -7.86 11.11
N ILE A 66 -5.36 -8.44 10.91
CA ILE A 66 -5.08 -9.84 11.27
C ILE A 66 -5.15 -10.03 12.79
N TYR A 67 -4.54 -9.13 13.56
CA TYR A 67 -4.61 -9.17 15.03
C TYR A 67 -6.07 -9.17 15.51
N LEU A 68 -6.88 -8.26 14.98
CA LEU A 68 -8.30 -8.17 15.28
C LEU A 68 -9.10 -9.39 14.76
N LEU A 69 -8.65 -10.12 13.76
CA LEU A 69 -9.36 -11.34 13.30
C LEU A 69 -9.11 -12.53 14.23
N ILE A 70 -7.92 -12.61 14.81
CA ILE A 70 -7.50 -13.72 15.65
C ILE A 70 -7.96 -13.54 17.11
N PHE A 71 -7.87 -12.31 17.63
CA PHE A 71 -8.29 -11.94 18.99
C PHE A 71 -9.67 -11.24 18.98
#